data_AF-A0A5J4RM82-F1
#
_entry.id   AF-A0A5J4RM82-F1
#
_cell.length_a   1.000
_cell.length_b   1.000
_cell.length_c   1.000
_cell.angle_alpha   90.00
_cell.angle_beta   90.00
_cell.angle_gamma   90.00
#
_symmetry.space_group_name_H-M   'P 1'
#
loop_
_entity.id
_entity.type
_entity.pdbx_description
1 polymer ?
#
loop_
_entity_poly.entity_id
_entity_poly.type
_entity_poly.pdbx_seq_one_letter_code
_entity_poly.pdbx_strand_id
1 'polypeptide(L)'
;QIDQSGKEVKILNSLTSTGSTSTTQSILLIEQAGKFSVTNGTLSFDKITFSINTNALEGYIITGSTQSTKIQIDNCIMKTTTVSSTIKTGLVEVEYGILSVTNLNIKDLIIQERSIIKVDEGTNVGIVSIIGSTFENITRTGDNQKGGVLEGYLGSNNGQLRVSSTFKDCKVSNTDGYGGAIYIKITSDLLNMFDLSGTSYSGCDAQYGKSLFIEAYNLRTAVPLHTDASLTKTKIGAGSDEYEKVNLDNLMGYDGADTLAIPLYYVYTD
;
A
#
# COMPACT_ATOMS: atom_id res chain seq x y z
N GLN A 1 -5.42 -3.55 22.44
CA GLN A 1 -6.31 -4.45 21.69
C GLN A 1 -7.69 -3.80 21.61
N ILE A 2 -8.35 -3.86 20.46
CA ILE A 2 -9.69 -3.35 20.21
C ILE A 2 -10.57 -4.52 19.77
N ASP A 3 -11.50 -4.90 20.64
CA ASP A 3 -12.62 -5.79 20.36
C ASP A 3 -13.89 -5.05 20.76
N GLN A 4 -14.62 -4.57 19.76
CA GLN A 4 -15.81 -3.73 19.98
C GLN A 4 -17.10 -4.48 19.68
N SER A 5 -17.07 -5.81 19.59
CA SER A 5 -18.27 -6.63 19.30
C SER A 5 -19.05 -6.12 18.07
N GLY A 6 -18.32 -5.73 17.02
CA GLY A 6 -18.89 -5.15 15.79
C GLY A 6 -19.13 -3.64 15.79
N LYS A 7 -18.89 -2.92 16.89
CA LYS A 7 -19.02 -1.45 16.97
C LYS A 7 -17.77 -0.72 16.45
N GLU A 8 -17.88 0.60 16.32
CA GLU A 8 -16.81 1.50 15.86
C GLU A 8 -16.15 2.25 17.03
N VAL A 9 -14.83 2.30 17.03
CA VAL A 9 -14.02 3.28 17.76
C VAL A 9 -13.49 4.28 16.73
N LYS A 10 -13.93 5.54 16.85
CA LYS A 10 -13.46 6.64 16.00
C LYS A 10 -12.53 7.55 16.79
N ILE A 11 -11.31 7.73 16.27
CA ILE A 11 -10.32 8.71 16.73
C ILE A 11 -10.30 9.82 15.69
N LEU A 12 -10.73 11.02 16.10
CA LEU A 12 -10.77 12.19 15.23
C LEU A 12 -10.07 13.38 15.86
N ASN A 13 -9.83 14.39 15.05
CA ASN A 13 -9.28 15.65 15.53
C ASN A 13 -10.18 16.35 16.56
N SER A 14 -9.59 17.31 17.29
CA SER A 14 -10.31 18.11 18.28
C SER A 14 -11.57 18.75 17.68
N LEU A 15 -12.66 18.64 18.43
CA LEU A 15 -13.87 19.39 18.14
C LEU A 15 -13.65 20.87 18.44
N THR A 16 -14.32 21.75 17.70
CA THR A 16 -14.44 23.15 18.04
C THR A 16 -15.22 23.31 19.35
N SER A 17 -15.21 24.51 19.93
CA SER A 17 -16.03 24.84 21.11
C SER A 17 -17.54 24.65 20.90
N THR A 18 -17.98 24.53 19.64
CA THR A 18 -19.37 24.26 19.23
C THR A 18 -19.63 22.79 18.93
N GLY A 19 -18.66 21.89 19.14
CA GLY A 19 -18.79 20.46 18.84
C GLY A 19 -18.67 20.10 17.36
N SER A 20 -18.25 21.05 16.50
CA SER A 20 -18.03 20.82 15.07
C SER A 20 -16.63 20.26 14.82
N THR A 21 -16.42 19.52 13.73
CA THR A 21 -15.08 19.00 13.41
C THR A 21 -14.19 20.13 12.88
N SER A 22 -12.97 20.24 13.41
CA SER A 22 -11.96 21.16 12.87
C SER A 22 -11.44 20.65 11.51
N THR A 23 -10.78 21.51 10.72
CA THR A 23 -10.01 21.09 9.53
C THR A 23 -8.56 20.77 9.86
N THR A 24 -8.08 21.18 11.04
CA THR A 24 -6.70 20.95 11.48
C THR A 24 -6.55 19.53 12.03
N GLN A 25 -5.48 18.84 11.63
CA GLN A 25 -5.18 17.51 12.14
C GLN A 25 -4.78 17.54 13.62
N SER A 26 -5.18 16.53 14.39
CA SER A 26 -4.63 16.27 15.71
C SER A 26 -3.43 15.31 15.62
N ILE A 27 -2.46 15.48 16.51
CA ILE A 27 -1.24 14.66 16.51
C ILE A 27 -1.44 13.45 17.42
N LEU A 28 -1.20 12.27 16.87
CA LEU A 28 -1.05 11.03 17.62
C LEU A 28 0.44 10.65 17.60
N LEU A 29 1.10 10.81 18.75
CA LEU A 29 2.50 10.45 18.92
C LEU A 29 2.63 8.94 19.13
N ILE A 30 3.48 8.30 18.34
CA ILE A 30 3.78 6.87 18.42
C ILE A 30 5.22 6.68 18.90
N GLU A 31 5.38 6.08 20.08
CA GLU A 31 6.67 5.78 20.71
C GLU A 31 6.63 4.38 21.30
N GLN A 32 7.81 3.78 21.50
CA GLN A 32 7.95 2.49 22.19
C GLN A 32 6.93 1.47 21.66
N ALA A 33 6.12 0.85 22.53
CA ALA A 33 5.13 -0.17 22.17
C ALA A 33 3.78 0.38 21.67
N GLY A 34 3.65 1.67 21.36
CA GLY A 34 2.39 2.30 20.96
C GLY A 34 1.80 1.73 19.68
N LYS A 35 0.81 0.84 19.79
CA LYS A 35 0.17 0.13 18.66
C LYS A 35 -1.31 -0.15 18.91
N PHE A 36 -2.06 -0.32 17.83
CA PHE A 36 -3.45 -0.74 17.79
C PHE A 36 -3.57 -2.12 17.15
N SER A 37 -3.96 -3.12 17.94
CA SER A 37 -4.38 -4.41 17.41
C SER A 37 -5.91 -4.46 17.42
N VAL A 38 -6.50 -4.60 16.23
CA VAL A 38 -7.95 -4.68 16.04
C VAL A 38 -8.30 -6.14 15.76
N THR A 39 -9.14 -6.70 16.63
CA THR A 39 -9.54 -8.11 16.57
C THR A 39 -11.04 -8.28 16.39
N ASN A 40 -11.84 -7.21 16.48
CA ASN A 40 -13.26 -7.23 16.17
C ASN A 40 -13.84 -5.81 16.10
N GLY A 41 -14.64 -5.51 15.08
CA GLY A 41 -15.28 -4.21 14.91
C GLY A 41 -14.45 -3.24 14.06
N THR A 42 -14.76 -1.96 14.15
CA THR A 42 -14.16 -0.91 13.31
C THR A 42 -13.25 0.00 14.14
N LEU A 43 -12.05 0.27 13.64
CA LEU A 43 -11.18 1.36 14.10
C LEU A 43 -11.05 2.40 12.99
N SER A 44 -11.47 3.63 13.27
CA SER A 44 -11.47 4.73 12.31
C SER A 44 -10.58 5.87 12.80
N PHE A 45 -9.72 6.38 11.92
CA PHE A 45 -8.94 7.59 12.10
C PHE A 45 -9.39 8.65 11.10
N ASP A 46 -9.66 9.86 11.56
CA ASP A 46 -10.10 10.98 10.73
C ASP A 46 -9.34 12.25 11.12
N LYS A 47 -8.60 12.84 10.16
CA LYS A 47 -7.77 14.04 10.38
C LYS A 47 -6.73 13.85 11.49
N ILE A 48 -6.02 12.74 11.48
CA ILE A 48 -4.93 12.44 12.43
C ILE A 48 -3.58 12.54 11.74
N THR A 49 -2.61 13.15 12.42
CA THR A 49 -1.19 13.06 12.08
C THR A 49 -0.54 11.99 12.95
N PHE A 50 -0.21 10.84 12.37
CA PHE A 50 0.64 9.83 12.99
C PHE A 50 2.08 10.36 13.01
N SER A 51 2.56 10.76 14.20
CA SER A 51 3.90 11.29 14.40
C SER A 51 4.77 10.22 15.06
N ILE A 52 5.70 9.63 14.32
CA ILE A 52 6.42 8.43 14.73
C ILE A 52 7.80 8.79 15.28
N ASN A 53 8.11 8.35 16.49
CA ASN A 53 9.45 8.45 17.05
C ASN A 53 10.34 7.31 16.57
N THR A 54 11.64 7.58 16.42
CA THR A 54 12.67 6.57 16.14
C THR A 54 12.75 5.45 17.18
N ASN A 55 12.25 5.69 18.39
CA ASN A 55 12.18 4.69 19.45
C ASN A 55 10.93 3.79 19.35
N ALA A 56 10.00 4.05 18.41
CA ALA A 56 8.87 3.18 18.17
C ALA A 56 9.36 1.77 17.84
N LEU A 57 8.79 0.78 18.53
CA LEU A 57 9.13 -0.60 18.33
C LEU A 57 8.70 -1.04 16.93
N GLU A 58 9.51 -1.92 16.38
CA GLU A 58 9.32 -2.48 15.04
C GLU A 58 7.94 -3.12 14.87
N GLY A 59 7.35 -3.09 13.67
CA GLY A 59 6.03 -3.65 13.38
C GLY A 59 5.15 -2.68 12.60
N TYR A 60 3.84 -2.76 12.81
CA TYR A 60 2.88 -1.80 12.27
C TYR A 60 2.16 -1.07 13.40
N ILE A 61 1.79 0.20 13.18
CA ILE A 61 1.00 0.97 14.14
C ILE A 61 -0.37 0.34 14.31
N ILE A 62 -0.96 -0.16 13.23
CA ILE A 62 -2.28 -0.76 13.20
C ILE A 62 -2.19 -2.16 12.59
N THR A 63 -2.71 -3.16 13.29
CA THR A 63 -2.81 -4.54 12.77
C THR A 63 -4.26 -5.01 12.80
N GLY A 64 -4.77 -5.51 11.68
CA GLY A 64 -6.06 -6.19 11.60
C GLY A 64 -5.87 -7.70 11.47
N SER A 65 -6.25 -8.46 12.51
CA SER A 65 -5.88 -9.89 12.63
C SER A 65 -7.08 -10.85 12.66
N THR A 66 -8.29 -10.36 12.37
CA THR A 66 -9.51 -11.20 12.27
C THR A 66 -10.44 -10.71 11.16
N GLN A 67 -11.32 -11.59 10.68
CA GLN A 67 -12.23 -11.29 9.56
C GLN A 67 -13.24 -10.18 9.86
N SER A 68 -13.63 -10.01 11.12
CA SER A 68 -14.58 -8.97 11.54
C SER A 68 -13.92 -7.60 11.75
N THR A 69 -12.64 -7.47 11.43
CA THR A 69 -11.90 -6.22 11.56
C THR A 69 -12.17 -5.32 10.36
N LYS A 70 -12.40 -4.03 10.66
CA LYS A 70 -12.41 -2.96 9.68
C LYS A 70 -11.51 -1.82 10.16
N ILE A 71 -10.58 -1.40 9.32
CA ILE A 71 -9.70 -0.27 9.60
C ILE A 71 -10.00 0.83 8.58
N GLN A 72 -10.25 2.05 9.06
CA GLN A 72 -10.51 3.22 8.23
C GLN A 72 -9.51 4.33 8.58
N ILE A 73 -8.86 4.90 7.57
CA ILE A 73 -7.90 5.99 7.70
C ILE A 73 -8.30 7.07 6.69
N ASP A 74 -8.81 8.19 7.17
CA ASP A 74 -9.34 9.26 6.33
C ASP A 74 -8.68 10.61 6.64
N ASN A 75 -8.27 11.33 5.60
CA ASN A 75 -7.66 12.66 5.69
C ASN A 75 -6.47 12.74 6.66
N CYS A 76 -5.69 11.66 6.74
CA CYS A 76 -4.59 11.53 7.70
C CYS A 76 -3.23 11.89 7.10
N ILE A 77 -2.26 12.11 7.98
CA ILE A 77 -0.85 12.31 7.63
C ILE A 77 0.00 11.32 8.42
N MET A 78 1.06 10.79 7.83
CA MET A 78 2.13 10.08 8.56
C MET A 78 3.44 10.84 8.39
N LYS A 79 4.16 11.04 9.50
CA LYS A 79 5.48 11.67 9.52
C LYS A 79 6.33 11.15 10.66
N THR A 80 7.62 11.41 10.63
CA THR A 80 8.51 11.21 11.78
C THR A 80 8.51 12.43 12.69
N THR A 81 8.87 12.22 13.95
CA THR A 81 9.14 13.31 14.92
C THR A 81 10.41 14.08 14.60
N THR A 82 11.39 13.40 14.00
CA THR A 82 12.67 13.96 13.56
C THR A 82 12.79 13.81 12.05
N VAL A 83 12.99 14.91 11.33
CA VAL A 83 13.08 14.90 9.86
C VAL A 83 14.21 13.98 9.40
N SER A 84 13.95 13.20 8.34
CA SER A 84 14.91 12.25 7.73
C SER A 84 15.39 11.13 8.65
N SER A 85 14.73 10.91 9.79
CA SER A 85 15.05 9.78 10.65
C SER A 85 14.52 8.46 10.08
N THR A 86 15.30 7.39 10.20
CA THR A 86 14.84 6.04 9.87
C THR A 86 13.93 5.48 10.96
N ILE A 87 12.76 4.98 10.59
CA ILE A 87 11.85 4.24 11.48
C ILE A 87 11.78 2.77 11.08
N LYS A 88 11.33 1.91 12.00
CA LYS A 88 11.13 0.47 11.76
C LYS A 88 9.65 0.07 11.79
N THR A 89 8.76 1.04 11.75
CA THR A 89 7.33 0.87 11.99
C THR A 89 6.53 1.33 10.77
N GLY A 90 5.79 0.42 10.16
CA GLY A 90 4.82 0.73 9.10
C GLY A 90 3.52 1.27 9.67
N LEU A 91 2.63 1.76 8.82
CA LEU A 91 1.34 2.31 9.25
C LEU A 91 0.34 1.21 9.59
N VAL A 92 0.07 0.33 8.63
CA VAL A 92 -0.99 -0.66 8.76
C VAL A 92 -0.64 -1.98 8.07
N GLU A 93 -0.92 -3.07 8.78
CA GLU A 93 -0.89 -4.44 8.26
C GLU A 93 -2.27 -5.06 8.43
N VAL A 94 -2.78 -5.64 7.35
CA VAL A 94 -4.03 -6.40 7.38
C VAL A 94 -3.76 -7.85 7.00
N GLU A 95 -3.91 -8.73 7.98
CA GLU A 95 -3.91 -10.19 7.82
C GLU A 95 -5.32 -10.69 7.51
N TYR A 96 -6.34 -9.97 7.98
CA TYR A 96 -7.75 -10.27 7.75
C TYR A 96 -8.59 -8.97 7.77
N GLY A 97 -9.81 -9.06 7.23
CA GLY A 97 -10.78 -7.97 7.33
C GLY A 97 -10.60 -6.89 6.26
N ILE A 98 -11.19 -5.72 6.46
CA ILE A 98 -11.30 -4.66 5.45
C ILE A 98 -10.40 -3.48 5.80
N LEU A 99 -9.69 -2.93 4.80
CA LEU A 99 -8.92 -1.70 4.92
C LEU A 99 -9.45 -0.64 3.96
N SER A 100 -9.76 0.54 4.48
CA SER A 100 -10.10 1.72 3.69
C SER A 100 -9.19 2.88 4.07
N VAL A 101 -8.34 3.29 3.13
CA VAL A 101 -7.46 4.46 3.24
C VAL A 101 -7.91 5.49 2.21
N THR A 102 -8.17 6.71 2.67
CA THR A 102 -8.60 7.82 1.81
C THR A 102 -7.86 9.08 2.21
N ASN A 103 -7.33 9.79 1.21
CA ASN A 103 -6.63 11.07 1.40
C ASN A 103 -5.50 11.00 2.45
N LEU A 104 -4.74 9.91 2.48
CA LEU A 104 -3.55 9.77 3.31
C LEU A 104 -2.37 10.46 2.62
N ASN A 105 -1.64 11.31 3.35
CA ASN A 105 -0.42 11.95 2.86
C ASN A 105 0.80 11.51 3.66
N ILE A 106 1.82 11.01 2.97
CA ILE A 106 3.11 10.65 3.57
C ILE A 106 4.21 11.23 2.69
N LYS A 107 5.13 11.95 3.32
CA LYS A 107 6.24 12.60 2.65
C LYS A 107 7.53 12.48 3.44
N ASP A 108 8.65 12.35 2.71
CA ASP A 108 10.01 12.40 3.24
C ASP A 108 10.24 11.38 4.37
N LEU A 109 10.05 10.10 4.06
CA LEU A 109 10.13 9.01 5.03
C LEU A 109 11.20 7.99 4.64
N ILE A 110 12.02 7.59 5.62
CA ILE A 110 12.90 6.43 5.50
C ILE A 110 12.40 5.36 6.46
N ILE A 111 12.06 4.18 5.93
CA ILE A 111 11.61 3.03 6.70
C ILE A 111 12.55 1.84 6.49
N GLN A 112 12.87 1.13 7.56
CA GLN A 112 13.70 -0.07 7.50
C GLN A 112 12.82 -1.33 7.58
N GLU A 113 13.15 -2.31 6.75
CA GLU A 113 12.56 -3.64 6.60
C GLU A 113 11.08 -3.69 6.17
N ARG A 114 10.25 -2.72 6.56
CA ARG A 114 8.78 -2.77 6.37
C ARG A 114 8.29 -1.81 5.29
N SER A 115 7.18 -2.16 4.65
CA SER A 115 6.39 -1.23 3.86
C SER A 115 5.55 -0.32 4.77
N ILE A 116 4.92 0.70 4.20
CA ILE A 116 3.94 1.52 4.91
C ILE A 116 2.65 0.72 5.14
N ILE A 117 2.20 0.06 4.08
CA ILE A 117 0.96 -0.71 4.06
C ILE A 117 1.32 -2.13 3.64
N LYS A 118 0.91 -3.10 4.45
CA LYS A 118 1.03 -4.52 4.14
C LYS A 118 -0.34 -5.17 4.09
N VAL A 119 -0.56 -5.94 3.03
CA VAL A 119 -1.75 -6.75 2.81
C VAL A 119 -1.28 -8.18 2.70
N ASP A 120 -1.60 -9.02 3.68
CA ASP A 120 -1.13 -10.41 3.71
C ASP A 120 -2.10 -11.36 2.99
N GLU A 121 -1.58 -12.54 2.62
CA GLU A 121 -2.37 -13.63 2.02
C GLU A 121 -3.20 -14.42 3.04
N GLY A 122 -3.53 -13.81 4.19
CA GLY A 122 -4.36 -14.43 5.21
C GLY A 122 -5.69 -14.89 4.61
N THR A 123 -6.23 -15.99 5.11
CA THR A 123 -7.31 -16.74 4.45
C THR A 123 -8.62 -15.98 4.26
N ASN A 124 -8.73 -14.70 4.64
CA ASN A 124 -9.89 -13.83 4.48
C ASN A 124 -9.54 -12.33 4.68
N VAL A 125 -8.52 -11.78 3.98
CA VAL A 125 -8.49 -10.32 3.81
C VAL A 125 -9.63 -9.93 2.89
N GLY A 126 -10.51 -9.03 3.33
CA GLY A 126 -11.59 -8.49 2.54
C GLY A 126 -11.10 -7.48 1.49
N ILE A 127 -11.96 -6.53 1.15
CA ILE A 127 -11.59 -5.46 0.21
C ILE A 127 -10.56 -4.54 0.88
N VAL A 128 -9.49 -4.23 0.15
CA VAL A 128 -8.51 -3.20 0.52
C VAL A 128 -8.62 -2.07 -0.48
N SER A 129 -8.78 -0.84 -0.01
CA SER A 129 -8.96 0.34 -0.85
C SER A 129 -8.04 1.48 -0.39
N ILE A 130 -7.22 2.02 -1.29
CA ILE A 130 -6.29 3.13 -1.04
C ILE A 130 -6.51 4.20 -2.11
N ILE A 131 -7.29 5.22 -1.78
CA ILE A 131 -7.81 6.19 -2.77
C ILE A 131 -7.39 7.62 -2.39
N GLY A 132 -7.08 8.45 -3.39
CA GLY A 132 -6.80 9.86 -3.22
C GLY A 132 -5.57 10.16 -2.33
N SER A 133 -4.72 9.16 -2.11
CA SER A 133 -3.58 9.27 -1.21
C SER A 133 -2.33 9.72 -1.98
N THR A 134 -1.37 10.30 -1.28
CA THR A 134 -0.10 10.76 -1.85
C THR A 134 1.05 10.19 -1.02
N PHE A 135 1.99 9.55 -1.71
CA PHE A 135 3.23 9.04 -1.15
C PHE A 135 4.39 9.66 -1.92
N GLU A 136 5.16 10.53 -1.26
CA GLU A 136 6.25 11.27 -1.89
C GLU A 136 7.57 11.03 -1.15
N ASN A 137 8.65 10.72 -1.88
CA ASN A 137 9.99 10.57 -1.34
C ASN A 137 10.05 9.57 -0.16
N ILE A 138 9.57 8.35 -0.43
CA ILE A 138 9.57 7.24 0.54
C ILE A 138 10.70 6.29 0.17
N THR A 139 11.62 6.03 1.10
CA THR A 139 12.70 5.06 0.89
C THR A 139 12.55 3.92 1.88
N ARG A 140 12.34 2.70 1.37
CA ARG A 140 12.43 1.48 2.17
C ARG A 140 13.82 0.86 2.03
N THR A 141 14.42 0.52 3.16
CA THR A 141 15.78 -0.04 3.25
C THR A 141 15.76 -1.43 3.91
N GLY A 142 16.80 -2.24 3.72
CA GLY A 142 16.92 -3.61 4.25
C GLY A 142 17.54 -4.53 3.21
N ASP A 143 17.26 -5.84 3.30
CA ASP A 143 17.54 -6.83 2.23
C ASP A 143 16.24 -7.30 1.55
N ASN A 144 16.26 -7.60 0.24
CA ASN A 144 15.13 -8.12 -0.57
C ASN A 144 13.78 -7.36 -0.43
N GLN A 145 13.78 -6.02 -0.45
CA GLN A 145 12.56 -5.23 -0.22
C GLN A 145 11.59 -5.32 -1.39
N LYS A 146 10.29 -5.29 -1.06
CA LYS A 146 9.19 -5.44 -2.01
C LYS A 146 8.13 -4.37 -1.77
N GLY A 147 8.03 -3.36 -2.63
CA GLY A 147 7.11 -2.25 -2.40
C GLY A 147 7.63 -1.31 -1.31
N GLY A 148 8.06 -0.09 -1.70
CA GLY A 148 8.44 0.93 -0.72
C GLY A 148 7.24 1.42 0.10
N VAL A 149 6.05 1.46 -0.51
CA VAL A 149 4.82 1.90 0.13
C VAL A 149 3.87 0.74 0.40
N LEU A 150 3.54 -0.03 -0.64
CA LEU A 150 2.55 -1.09 -0.57
C LEU A 150 3.16 -2.43 -0.92
N GLU A 151 3.04 -3.39 -0.02
CA GLU A 151 3.39 -4.78 -0.23
C GLU A 151 2.13 -5.63 -0.06
N GLY A 152 1.67 -6.25 -1.16
CA GLY A 152 0.41 -7.01 -1.17
C GLY A 152 0.58 -8.45 -1.60
N TYR A 153 -0.04 -9.37 -0.86
CA TYR A 153 -0.10 -10.80 -1.15
C TYR A 153 -1.56 -11.23 -1.30
N LEU A 154 -1.93 -11.69 -2.50
CA LEU A 154 -3.31 -11.94 -2.91
C LEU A 154 -3.48 -13.41 -3.33
N GLY A 155 -4.26 -14.16 -2.57
CA GLY A 155 -4.69 -15.53 -2.87
C GLY A 155 -6.18 -15.64 -3.16
N SER A 156 -6.67 -16.88 -3.28
CA SER A 156 -8.05 -17.18 -3.71
C SER A 156 -9.14 -16.71 -2.76
N ASN A 157 -8.79 -16.44 -1.51
CA ASN A 157 -9.73 -16.04 -0.46
C ASN A 157 -9.63 -14.55 -0.12
N ASN A 158 -8.77 -13.80 -0.82
CA ASN A 158 -8.65 -12.37 -0.63
C ASN A 158 -9.72 -11.62 -1.43
N GLY A 159 -10.20 -10.51 -0.89
CA GLY A 159 -10.96 -9.53 -1.64
C GLY A 159 -10.07 -8.77 -2.63
N GLN A 160 -10.68 -7.83 -3.34
CA GLN A 160 -9.96 -7.03 -4.32
C GLN A 160 -9.10 -5.94 -3.65
N LEU A 161 -7.87 -5.77 -4.13
CA LEU A 161 -7.00 -4.64 -3.81
C LEU A 161 -7.26 -3.48 -4.80
N ARG A 162 -7.76 -2.35 -4.33
CA ARG A 162 -8.01 -1.15 -5.14
C ARG A 162 -7.08 -0.03 -4.74
N VAL A 163 -6.35 0.53 -5.70
CA VAL A 163 -5.45 1.67 -5.49
C VAL A 163 -5.70 2.72 -6.56
N SER A 164 -5.91 3.95 -6.13
CA SER A 164 -6.07 5.11 -7.02
C SER A 164 -5.41 6.30 -6.34
N SER A 165 -4.08 6.36 -6.41
CA SER A 165 -3.25 7.26 -5.59
C SER A 165 -1.99 7.73 -6.34
N THR A 166 -1.27 8.69 -5.78
CA THR A 166 -0.02 9.21 -6.37
C THR A 166 1.19 8.65 -5.64
N PHE A 167 2.12 8.07 -6.38
CA PHE A 167 3.41 7.60 -5.89
C PHE A 167 4.52 8.36 -6.61
N LYS A 168 5.32 9.08 -5.84
CA LYS A 168 6.41 9.92 -6.35
C LYS A 168 7.69 9.64 -5.59
N ASP A 169 8.78 9.42 -6.31
CA ASP A 169 10.11 9.22 -5.75
C ASP A 169 10.15 8.11 -4.66
N CYS A 170 9.35 7.06 -4.82
CA CYS A 170 9.29 5.92 -3.90
C CYS A 170 10.33 4.86 -4.29
N LYS A 171 11.14 4.42 -3.33
CA LYS A 171 12.35 3.64 -3.60
C LYS A 171 12.48 2.43 -2.69
N VAL A 172 12.96 1.35 -3.28
CA VAL A 172 13.57 0.20 -2.61
C VAL A 172 15.01 0.06 -3.10
N SER A 173 15.75 -0.92 -2.57
CA SER A 173 17.08 -1.26 -3.09
C SER A 173 17.09 -1.50 -4.61
N ASN A 174 18.12 -1.00 -5.29
CA ASN A 174 18.31 -1.17 -6.73
C ASN A 174 19.13 -2.41 -7.11
N THR A 175 19.57 -3.20 -6.12
CA THR A 175 20.34 -4.43 -6.35
C THR A 175 19.54 -5.71 -6.16
N ASP A 176 18.47 -5.65 -5.36
CA ASP A 176 17.66 -6.82 -4.97
C ASP A 176 16.19 -6.46 -4.68
N GLY A 177 15.77 -5.21 -4.91
CA GLY A 177 14.42 -4.73 -4.60
C GLY A 177 13.44 -4.78 -5.77
N TYR A 178 12.16 -4.98 -5.45
CA TYR A 178 11.07 -5.09 -6.42
C TYR A 178 10.00 -4.04 -6.15
N GLY A 179 9.57 -3.29 -7.16
CA GLY A 179 8.47 -2.34 -6.98
C GLY A 179 8.84 -1.19 -6.05
N GLY A 180 9.43 -0.10 -6.57
CA GLY A 180 9.82 1.03 -5.74
C GLY A 180 8.65 1.62 -4.94
N ALA A 181 7.46 1.63 -5.54
CA ALA A 181 6.23 2.02 -4.86
C ALA A 181 5.41 0.81 -4.41
N ILE A 182 5.05 -0.08 -5.34
CA ILE A 182 4.07 -1.15 -5.13
C ILE A 182 4.68 -2.48 -5.56
N TYR A 183 4.53 -3.48 -4.69
CA TYR A 183 4.71 -4.89 -5.03
C TYR A 183 3.41 -5.65 -4.77
N ILE A 184 3.03 -6.51 -5.72
CA ILE A 184 1.87 -7.41 -5.60
C ILE A 184 2.31 -8.83 -5.95
N LYS A 185 2.00 -9.78 -5.08
CA LYS A 185 2.08 -11.21 -5.35
C LYS A 185 0.70 -11.83 -5.48
N ILE A 186 0.48 -12.64 -6.51
CA ILE A 186 -0.77 -13.38 -6.75
C ILE A 186 -0.46 -14.87 -6.79
N THR A 187 -0.96 -15.63 -5.82
CA THR A 187 -0.53 -17.03 -5.59
C THR A 187 -1.34 -18.08 -6.35
N SER A 188 -2.41 -17.68 -7.03
CA SER A 188 -3.28 -18.57 -7.81
C SER A 188 -3.66 -17.91 -9.15
N ASP A 189 -4.15 -18.71 -10.09
CA ASP A 189 -4.64 -18.23 -11.40
C ASP A 189 -5.97 -17.47 -11.26
N LEU A 190 -5.88 -16.19 -10.86
CA LEU A 190 -7.02 -15.37 -10.46
C LEU A 190 -7.12 -14.10 -11.28
N LEU A 191 -8.29 -13.87 -11.85
CA LEU A 191 -8.62 -12.64 -12.56
C LEU A 191 -9.10 -11.57 -11.56
N ASN A 192 -8.84 -10.30 -11.86
CA ASN A 192 -9.41 -9.13 -11.16
C ASN A 192 -9.07 -9.01 -9.65
N MET A 193 -7.96 -9.60 -9.20
CA MET A 193 -7.50 -9.49 -7.80
C MET A 193 -7.10 -8.08 -7.37
N PHE A 194 -6.71 -7.23 -8.32
CA PHE A 194 -6.36 -5.84 -8.06
C PHE A 194 -6.94 -4.91 -9.12
N ASP A 195 -7.03 -3.63 -8.80
CA ASP A 195 -7.33 -2.52 -9.70
C ASP A 195 -6.55 -1.29 -9.25
N LEU A 196 -5.56 -0.88 -10.04
CA LEU A 196 -4.70 0.28 -9.81
C LEU A 196 -5.14 1.48 -10.67
N SER A 197 -6.37 1.48 -11.20
CA SER A 197 -6.86 2.55 -12.06
C SER A 197 -6.87 3.92 -11.37
N GLY A 198 -6.37 4.91 -12.10
CA GLY A 198 -6.15 6.26 -11.57
C GLY A 198 -4.91 6.39 -10.67
N THR A 199 -4.09 5.34 -10.55
CA THR A 199 -2.77 5.44 -9.94
C THR A 199 -1.79 6.15 -10.87
N SER A 200 -0.93 6.99 -10.32
CA SER A 200 0.17 7.63 -11.05
C SER A 200 1.51 7.35 -10.38
N TYR A 201 2.54 7.16 -11.20
CA TYR A 201 3.90 6.87 -10.76
C TYR A 201 4.89 7.86 -11.38
N SER A 202 5.86 8.33 -10.60
CA SER A 202 6.93 9.19 -11.11
C SER A 202 8.19 9.09 -10.25
N GLY A 203 9.36 8.96 -10.87
CA GLY A 203 10.66 8.99 -10.18
C GLY A 203 10.93 7.83 -9.19
N CYS A 204 10.08 6.80 -9.17
CA CYS A 204 10.28 5.61 -8.35
C CYS A 204 11.49 4.80 -8.82
N ASP A 205 12.08 3.98 -7.93
CA ASP A 205 13.28 3.20 -8.23
C ASP A 205 13.32 1.85 -7.50
N ALA A 206 13.82 0.82 -8.21
CA ALA A 206 13.97 -0.57 -7.75
C ALA A 206 14.89 -1.33 -8.73
N GLN A 207 15.35 -2.53 -8.37
CA GLN A 207 16.03 -3.42 -9.33
C GLN A 207 15.09 -3.80 -10.48
N TYR A 208 13.88 -4.23 -10.14
CA TYR A 208 12.85 -4.60 -11.11
C TYR A 208 11.52 -3.92 -10.82
N GLY A 209 10.87 -3.43 -11.89
CA GLY A 209 9.61 -2.71 -11.79
C GLY A 209 9.78 -1.46 -10.93
N LYS A 210 10.49 -0.45 -11.46
CA LYS A 210 10.84 0.78 -10.73
C LYS A 210 9.67 1.34 -9.92
N SER A 211 8.47 1.34 -10.50
CA SER A 211 7.24 1.74 -9.82
C SER A 211 6.45 0.56 -9.29
N LEU A 212 6.13 -0.39 -10.17
CA LEU A 212 5.24 -1.52 -9.89
C LEU A 212 5.91 -2.83 -10.27
N PHE A 213 5.85 -3.79 -9.36
CA PHE A 213 6.21 -5.17 -9.65
C PHE A 213 5.06 -6.13 -9.32
N ILE A 214 4.72 -7.02 -10.27
CA ILE A 214 3.68 -8.04 -10.10
C ILE A 214 4.30 -9.45 -10.22
N GLU A 215 4.32 -10.20 -9.14
CA GLU A 215 4.68 -11.62 -9.14
C GLU A 215 3.38 -12.45 -9.21
N ALA A 216 3.02 -12.95 -10.38
CA ALA A 216 1.74 -13.66 -10.56
C ALA A 216 1.95 -15.12 -10.90
N TYR A 217 1.08 -16.01 -10.40
CA TYR A 217 1.02 -17.41 -10.83
C TYR A 217 0.86 -17.54 -12.35
N ASN A 218 0.04 -16.69 -12.94
CA ASN A 218 -0.12 -16.52 -14.37
C ASN A 218 -0.21 -15.02 -14.66
N LEU A 219 0.87 -14.44 -15.18
CA LEU A 219 0.97 -13.01 -15.40
C LEU A 219 -0.02 -12.54 -16.47
N ARG A 220 -0.29 -13.36 -17.48
CA ARG A 220 -1.27 -13.06 -18.53
C ARG A 220 -2.70 -13.05 -18.01
N THR A 221 -3.03 -13.86 -17.00
CA THR A 221 -4.33 -13.78 -16.32
C THR A 221 -4.43 -12.52 -15.45
N ALA A 222 -3.37 -12.20 -14.70
CA ALA A 222 -3.35 -11.03 -13.83
C ALA A 222 -3.41 -9.70 -14.61
N VAL A 223 -2.70 -9.65 -15.73
CA VAL A 223 -2.49 -8.51 -16.63
C VAL A 223 -2.90 -8.92 -18.05
N PRO A 224 -4.21 -9.08 -18.34
CA PRO A 224 -4.70 -9.54 -19.64
C PRO A 224 -4.41 -8.53 -20.76
N LEU A 225 -4.60 -8.93 -22.02
CA LEU A 225 -4.50 -8.00 -23.15
C LEU A 225 -5.39 -6.79 -22.96
N HIS A 226 -4.89 -5.65 -23.43
CA HIS A 226 -5.69 -4.47 -23.62
C HIS A 226 -6.69 -4.69 -24.76
N THR A 227 -7.97 -4.69 -24.42
CA THR A 227 -9.08 -4.70 -25.38
C THR A 227 -10.16 -3.76 -24.87
N ASP A 228 -11.14 -3.42 -25.70
CA ASP A 228 -12.33 -2.66 -25.25
C ASP A 228 -13.05 -3.35 -24.07
N ALA A 229 -12.94 -4.68 -23.98
CA ALA A 229 -13.50 -5.49 -22.90
C ALA A 229 -12.55 -5.67 -21.69
N SER A 230 -11.26 -5.32 -21.83
CA SER A 230 -10.21 -5.54 -20.83
C SER A 230 -9.23 -4.36 -20.84
N LEU A 231 -9.51 -3.34 -20.03
CA LEU A 231 -8.72 -2.10 -19.99
C LEU A 231 -7.48 -2.25 -19.08
N THR A 232 -6.62 -3.22 -19.36
CA THR A 232 -5.49 -3.58 -18.47
C THR A 232 -4.53 -2.43 -18.20
N LYS A 233 -4.20 -1.63 -19.22
CA LYS A 233 -3.39 -0.41 -19.09
C LYS A 233 -3.93 0.50 -17.99
N THR A 234 -5.24 0.73 -18.01
CA THR A 234 -5.95 1.48 -16.97
C THR A 234 -5.87 0.76 -15.62
N LYS A 235 -6.06 -0.56 -15.59
CA LYS A 235 -6.03 -1.40 -14.37
C LYS A 235 -4.66 -1.43 -13.67
N ILE A 236 -3.54 -1.22 -14.35
CA ILE A 236 -2.20 -1.19 -13.72
C ILE A 236 -1.69 0.24 -13.45
N GLY A 237 -2.45 1.26 -13.87
CA GLY A 237 -2.03 2.66 -13.78
C GLY A 237 -0.89 3.02 -14.73
N ALA A 238 -0.81 2.35 -15.89
CA ALA A 238 0.21 2.63 -16.90
C ALA A 238 0.00 4.01 -17.55
N GLY A 239 1.10 4.66 -17.92
CA GLY A 239 1.14 5.90 -18.70
C GLY A 239 0.72 5.70 -20.16
N SER A 240 1.12 6.59 -21.09
CA SER A 240 0.84 6.37 -22.51
C SER A 240 1.68 5.20 -23.08
N ASP A 241 1.28 4.64 -24.23
CA ASP A 241 2.05 3.50 -24.79
C ASP A 241 3.43 3.93 -25.27
N GLU A 242 3.55 5.17 -25.77
CA GLU A 242 4.83 5.78 -26.12
C GLU A 242 5.75 5.91 -24.91
N TYR A 243 5.17 6.26 -23.76
CA TYR A 243 5.91 6.35 -22.50
C TYR A 243 6.35 4.97 -22.02
N GLU A 244 5.44 3.99 -21.90
CA GLU A 244 5.79 2.68 -21.34
C GLU A 244 6.75 1.90 -22.26
N LYS A 245 6.62 2.06 -23.59
CA LYS A 245 7.51 1.42 -24.57
C LYS A 245 8.98 1.83 -24.43
N VAL A 246 9.25 3.06 -24.00
CA VAL A 246 10.63 3.55 -23.77
C VAL A 246 11.07 3.44 -22.31
N ASN A 247 10.16 3.05 -21.40
CA ASN A 247 10.40 2.88 -19.97
C ASN A 247 10.03 1.47 -19.50
N LEU A 248 10.52 0.45 -20.20
CA LEU A 248 10.16 -0.96 -19.98
C LEU A 248 10.42 -1.46 -18.55
N ASP A 249 11.35 -0.84 -17.82
CA ASP A 249 11.70 -1.23 -16.46
C ASP A 249 10.73 -0.65 -15.40
N ASN A 250 9.79 0.22 -15.81
CA ASN A 250 8.92 0.94 -14.88
C ASN A 250 7.87 0.03 -14.23
N LEU A 251 7.23 -0.80 -15.04
CA LEU A 251 6.19 -1.74 -14.64
C LEU A 251 6.62 -3.12 -15.13
N MET A 252 6.94 -4.02 -14.19
CA MET A 252 7.43 -5.37 -14.53
C MET A 252 6.70 -6.45 -13.74
N GLY A 253 6.89 -7.70 -14.12
CA GLY A 253 6.39 -8.83 -13.35
C GLY A 253 7.06 -10.16 -13.67
N TYR A 254 6.69 -11.18 -12.90
CA TYR A 254 7.04 -12.57 -13.14
C TYR A 254 5.80 -13.37 -13.52
N ASP A 255 6.01 -14.37 -14.37
CA ASP A 255 5.01 -15.35 -14.78
C ASP A 255 5.31 -16.71 -14.15
N GLY A 256 4.51 -17.11 -13.17
CA GLY A 256 4.68 -18.36 -12.45
C GLY A 256 5.97 -18.43 -11.63
N ALA A 257 6.72 -19.51 -11.82
CA ALA A 257 7.98 -19.76 -11.10
C ALA A 257 9.20 -19.15 -11.82
N ASP A 258 8.99 -18.38 -12.88
CA ASP A 258 10.08 -17.78 -13.65
C ASP A 258 10.81 -16.70 -12.84
N THR A 259 12.09 -16.54 -13.16
CA THR A 259 12.96 -15.49 -12.59
C THR A 259 13.29 -14.40 -13.61
N LEU A 260 12.73 -14.49 -14.82
CA LEU A 260 12.89 -13.47 -15.85
C LEU A 260 11.85 -12.37 -15.64
N ALA A 261 12.30 -11.16 -15.33
CA ALA A 261 11.41 -10.03 -15.15
C ALA A 261 10.91 -9.55 -16.51
N ILE A 262 9.59 -9.53 -16.69
CA ILE A 262 8.93 -9.18 -17.95
C ILE A 262 8.36 -7.78 -17.82
N PRO A 263 8.74 -6.82 -18.69
CA PRO A 263 8.03 -5.56 -18.83
C PRO A 263 6.54 -5.80 -19.10
N LEU A 264 5.66 -5.25 -18.26
CA LEU A 264 4.22 -5.47 -18.39
C LEU A 264 3.67 -4.94 -19.71
N TYR A 265 4.35 -3.98 -20.34
CA TYR A 265 4.06 -3.50 -21.69
C TYR A 265 3.86 -4.66 -22.67
N TYR A 266 4.76 -5.65 -22.69
CA TYR A 266 4.68 -6.81 -23.58
C TYR A 266 3.58 -7.81 -23.19
N VAL A 267 3.02 -7.70 -21.98
CA VAL A 267 1.97 -8.59 -21.51
C VAL A 267 0.59 -8.05 -21.89
N TYR A 268 0.38 -6.73 -21.80
CA TYR A 268 -0.92 -6.13 -22.12
C TYR A 268 -1.03 -5.59 -23.55
N THR A 269 0.07 -5.51 -24.31
CA THR A 269 0.04 -5.16 -25.75
C THR A 269 0.16 -6.41 -26.62
N ASP A 270 -0.40 -6.34 -27.83
CA ASP A 270 -0.32 -7.39 -28.87
C ASP A 270 1.05 -7.41 -29.57
#